data_AF-A0A250WQH8-F1
#
_entry.id   AF-A0A250WQH8-F1
#
_cell.length_a   1.000
_cell.length_b   1.000
_cell.length_c   1.000
_cell.angle_alpha   90.00
_cell.angle_beta   90.00
_cell.angle_gamma   90.00
#
_symmetry.space_group_name_H-M   'P 1'
#
loop_
_entity.id
_entity.type
_entity.pdbx_description
1 polymer ?
#
loop_
_entity_poly.entity_id
_entity_poly.type
_entity_poly.pdbx_seq_one_letter_code
_entity_poly.pdbx_strand_id
1 'polypeptide(L)'
;MRGMGVLLESYTSLGHKRNIKYLDFYKITSIFINEGLSSRDVQYYLAFQMEGEEKLVVAFPHILPNLVILKSIYSQVHDMIAAEKKRRCTIKQC
;
A
#
# COMPACT_ATOMS: atom_id res chain seq x y z
N MET A 1 3.66 -0.85 -22.51
CA MET A 1 4.24 -1.67 -21.43
C MET A 1 3.26 -1.72 -20.27
N ARG A 2 2.66 -2.88 -19.98
CA ARG A 2 1.90 -3.08 -18.75
C ARG A 2 2.91 -3.45 -17.66
N GLY A 3 3.26 -2.48 -16.82
CA GLY A 3 4.13 -2.72 -15.66
C GLY A 3 3.39 -3.55 -14.62
N MET A 4 4.12 -4.39 -13.89
CA MET A 4 3.62 -5.00 -12.67
C MET A 4 3.58 -3.91 -11.60
N GLY A 5 2.44 -3.73 -10.93
CA GLY A 5 2.24 -2.72 -9.88
C GLY A 5 1.16 -3.11 -8.89
N VAL A 6 1.07 -2.39 -7.77
CA VAL A 6 -0.05 -2.52 -6.83
C VAL A 6 -1.20 -1.69 -7.36
N LEU A 7 -2.32 -2.35 -7.64
CA LEU A 7 -3.58 -1.64 -7.84
C LEU A 7 -4.28 -1.51 -6.49
N LEU A 8 -4.43 -0.27 -6.02
CA LEU A 8 -5.23 0.06 -4.87
C LEU A 8 -6.64 0.40 -5.35
N GLU A 9 -7.60 -0.47 -5.05
CA GLU A 9 -9.02 -0.22 -5.27
C GLU A 9 -9.73 -0.15 -3.92
N SER A 10 -10.47 0.94 -3.70
CA SER A 10 -11.31 1.08 -2.50
C SER A 10 -12.71 1.55 -2.87
N TYR A 11 -13.69 1.03 -2.11
CA TYR A 11 -15.11 1.29 -2.26
C TYR A 11 -15.65 1.83 -0.92
N THR A 12 -16.41 2.92 -0.97
CA THR A 12 -17.13 3.44 0.21
C THR A 12 -18.47 2.71 0.37
N SER A 13 -19.07 2.73 1.57
CA SER A 13 -20.27 1.92 1.92
C SER A 13 -21.51 2.19 1.06
N LEU A 14 -21.54 3.30 0.31
CA LEU A 14 -22.60 3.61 -0.66
C LEU A 14 -22.20 3.36 -2.12
N GLY A 15 -21.07 2.71 -2.42
CA GLY A 15 -20.67 2.35 -3.78
C GLY A 15 -20.40 3.51 -4.76
N HIS A 16 -20.60 4.76 -4.35
CA HIS A 16 -20.58 5.91 -5.26
C HIS A 16 -19.18 6.46 -5.58
N LYS A 17 -18.14 6.07 -4.85
CA LYS A 17 -16.78 6.58 -5.08
C LYS A 17 -15.77 5.45 -5.17
N ARG A 18 -15.32 5.16 -6.39
CA ARG A 18 -14.22 4.24 -6.70
C ARG A 18 -12.92 5.04 -6.71
N ASN A 19 -12.03 4.80 -5.74
CA ASN A 19 -10.68 5.34 -5.81
C ASN A 19 -9.75 4.24 -6.34
N ILE A 20 -9.15 4.49 -7.51
CA ILE A 20 -8.19 3.60 -8.14
C ILE A 20 -6.85 4.33 -8.15
N LYS A 21 -5.85 3.77 -7.47
CA LYS A 21 -4.48 4.26 -7.53
C LYS A 21 -3.54 3.13 -7.92
N TYR A 22 -2.86 3.29 -9.04
CA TYR A 22 -1.81 2.37 -9.46
C TYR A 22 -0.47 2.83 -8.89
N LEU A 23 0.19 1.96 -8.13
CA LEU A 23 1.53 2.17 -7.63
C LEU A 23 2.49 1.24 -8.37
N ASP A 24 3.51 1.82 -8.98
CA ASP A 24 4.58 1.05 -9.60
C ASP A 24 5.40 0.34 -8.51
N PHE A 25 5.43 -1.01 -8.54
CA PHE A 25 6.17 -1.81 -7.57
C PHE A 25 7.63 -1.39 -7.44
N TYR A 26 8.24 -0.97 -8.55
CA TYR A 26 9.66 -0.64 -8.57
C TYR A 26 9.98 0.65 -7.82
N LYS A 27 8.98 1.52 -7.68
CA LYS A 27 9.09 2.78 -6.95
C LYS A 27 8.67 2.66 -5.48
N ILE A 28 8.12 1.53 -5.05
CA ILE A 28 7.76 1.33 -3.64
C ILE A 28 9.03 1.04 -2.83
N THR A 29 9.39 1.95 -1.94
CA THR A 29 10.54 1.76 -1.05
C THR A 29 10.13 0.95 0.18
N SER A 30 9.02 1.31 0.82
CA SER A 30 8.47 0.63 2.00
C SER A 30 6.94 0.70 2.09
N ILE A 31 6.38 -0.25 2.83
CA ILE A 31 4.98 -0.30 3.27
C ILE A 31 4.97 -0.30 4.79
N PHE A 32 3.99 0.37 5.40
CA PHE A 32 3.87 0.44 6.85
C PHE A 32 2.41 0.63 7.28
N ILE A 33 2.09 0.12 8.46
CA ILE A 33 0.86 0.45 9.18
C ILE A 33 1.24 1.57 10.14
N ASN A 34 0.61 2.74 10.01
CA ASN A 34 0.81 3.86 10.91
C ASN A 34 -0.35 4.00 11.89
N GLU A 35 -0.03 4.50 13.07
CA GLU A 35 -0.98 4.85 14.13
C GLU A 35 -1.25 6.35 14.09
N GLY A 36 -2.53 6.72 13.98
CA GLY A 36 -3.03 8.08 14.08
C GLY A 36 -3.82 8.25 15.37
N LEU A 37 -3.45 9.21 16.20
CA LEU A 37 -4.23 9.57 17.38
C LEU A 37 -5.34 10.54 16.97
N SER A 38 -6.60 10.15 17.18
CA SER A 38 -7.72 11.09 17.18
C SER A 38 -8.06 11.45 18.62
N SER A 39 -8.84 12.53 18.80
CA SER A 39 -9.29 12.94 20.14
C SER A 39 -10.16 11.91 20.87
N ARG A 40 -10.59 10.83 20.19
CA ARG A 40 -11.48 9.81 20.75
C ARG A 40 -10.87 8.42 20.74
N ASP A 41 -10.12 8.07 19.69
CA ASP A 41 -9.61 6.71 19.47
C ASP A 41 -8.28 6.70 18.71
N VAL A 42 -7.55 5.58 18.82
CA VAL A 42 -6.40 5.27 17.96
C VAL A 42 -6.91 4.69 16.63
N GLN A 43 -6.53 5.32 15.53
CA GLN A 43 -6.87 4.88 14.18
C GLN A 43 -5.63 4.33 13.49
N TYR A 44 -5.76 3.19 12.82
CA TYR A 44 -4.67 2.58 12.08
C TYR A 44 -4.91 2.76 10.58
N TYR A 45 -3.85 3.03 9.83
CA TYR A 45 -3.92 3.10 8.37
C TYR A 45 -2.67 2.53 7.70
N LEU A 46 -2.87 1.94 6.52
CA LEU A 46 -1.79 1.41 5.71
C LEU A 46 -1.33 2.47 4.71
N ALA A 47 -0.03 2.64 4.57
CA ALA A 47 0.54 3.57 3.60
C ALA A 47 1.84 3.06 2.98
N PHE A 48 2.17 3.65 1.84
CA PHE A 48 3.34 3.34 1.03
C PHE A 48 4.25 4.57 0.95
N GLN A 49 5.54 4.35 1.10
CA GLN A 49 6.57 5.31 0.75
C GLN A 49 7.02 5.03 -0.68
N MET A 50 7.03 6.06 -1.51
CA MET A 50 7.48 5.99 -2.89
C MET A 50 8.87 6.62 -3.02
N GLU A 51 9.68 6.10 -3.93
CA GLU A 51 11.00 6.64 -4.29
C GLU A 51 10.84 8.05 -4.88
N GLY A 52 11.54 9.02 -4.29
CA GLY A 52 11.51 10.42 -4.74
C GLY A 52 10.24 11.19 -4.36
N GLU A 53 9.31 10.61 -3.60
CA GLU A 53 8.13 11.33 -3.08
C GLU A 53 8.31 11.64 -1.58
N GLU A 54 8.10 12.90 -1.17
CA GLU A 54 8.14 13.26 0.26
C GLU A 54 6.88 12.83 1.03
N LYS A 55 5.76 12.68 0.31
CA LYS A 55 4.46 12.36 0.92
C LYS A 55 4.18 10.87 0.84
N LEU A 56 3.56 10.36 1.89
CA LEU A 56 3.09 8.99 1.96
C LEU A 56 1.82 8.81 1.14
N VAL A 57 1.70 7.66 0.50
CA VAL A 57 0.48 7.25 -0.20
C VAL A 57 -0.36 6.37 0.72
N VAL A 58 -1.48 6.90 1.19
CA VAL A 58 -2.46 6.14 2.00
C VAL A 58 -3.22 5.16 1.11
N ALA A 59 -3.26 3.89 1.52
CA ALA A 59 -3.90 2.81 0.76
C ALA A 59 -5.43 2.95 0.72
N PHE A 60 -6.02 3.34 1.86
CA PHE A 60 -7.46 3.42 2.07
C PHE A 60 -7.83 4.82 2.59
N PRO A 61 -7.97 5.83 1.73
CA PRO A 61 -8.15 7.23 2.17
C PRO A 61 -9.54 7.55 2.74
N HIS A 62 -10.52 6.65 2.57
CA HIS A 62 -11.93 6.90 2.90
C HIS A 62 -12.53 5.88 3.88
N ILE A 63 -11.76 4.85 4.23
CA ILE A 63 -12.18 3.81 5.16
C ILE A 63 -11.03 3.52 6.12
N LEU A 64 -11.38 3.10 7.33
CA LEU A 64 -10.40 2.71 8.36
C LEU A 64 -10.62 1.24 8.70
N PRO A 65 -10.05 0.30 7.92
CA PRO A 65 -10.15 -1.11 8.24
C PRO A 65 -9.55 -1.37 9.62
N ASN A 66 -10.10 -2.35 10.34
CA ASN A 66 -9.53 -2.73 11.63
C ASN A 66 -8.10 -3.28 11.48
N LEU A 67 -7.36 -3.29 12.58
CA LEU A 67 -5.95 -3.67 12.59
C LEU A 67 -5.70 -5.11 12.10
N VAL A 68 -6.64 -6.03 12.33
CA VAL A 68 -6.50 -7.44 11.88
C VAL A 68 -6.49 -7.51 10.35
N ILE A 69 -7.40 -6.78 9.70
CA ILE A 69 -7.45 -6.69 8.23
C ILE A 69 -6.19 -6.00 7.71
N LEU A 70 -5.78 -4.89 8.32
CA LEU A 70 -4.57 -4.17 7.89
C LEU A 70 -3.31 -5.03 7.98
N LYS A 71 -3.15 -5.81 9.05
CA LYS A 71 -2.01 -6.74 9.22
C LYS A 71 -2.01 -7.85 8.16
N SER A 72 -3.18 -8.40 7.84
CA SER A 72 -3.30 -9.42 6.79
C SER A 72 -2.91 -8.86 5.41
N ILE A 73 -3.40 -7.67 5.06
CA ILE A 73 -3.06 -7.01 3.80
C ILE A 73 -1.57 -6.64 3.78
N TYR A 74 -1.05 -6.11 4.89
CA TYR A 74 0.36 -5.77 5.02
C TYR A 74 1.26 -6.97 4.72
N SER A 75 1.01 -8.12 5.36
CA SER A 75 1.84 -9.33 5.15
C SER A 75 1.86 -9.74 3.69
N GLN A 76 0.68 -9.86 3.06
CA GLN A 76 0.57 -10.30 1.67
C GLN A 76 1.27 -9.35 0.70
N VAL A 77 1.07 -8.04 0.88
CA VAL A 77 1.69 -7.03 0.00
C VAL A 77 3.19 -6.94 0.24
N HIS A 78 3.63 -7.03 1.49
CA HIS A 78 5.04 -7.05 1.85
C HIS A 78 5.77 -8.23 1.20
N ASP A 79 5.21 -9.43 1.30
CA ASP A 79 5.80 -10.65 0.73
C ASP A 79 5.87 -10.57 -0.81
N MET A 80 4.82 -10.03 -1.44
CA MET A 80 4.81 -9.78 -2.88
C MET A 80 5.89 -8.78 -3.31
N ILE A 81 6.02 -7.65 -2.60
CA ILE A 81 7.06 -6.65 -2.89
C ILE A 81 8.47 -7.25 -2.71
N ALA A 82 8.67 -8.05 -1.66
CA ALA A 82 9.93 -8.72 -1.40
C ALA A 82 10.29 -9.73 -2.51
N ALA A 83 9.31 -10.52 -2.96
CA ALA A 83 9.47 -11.46 -4.06
C ALA A 83 9.84 -10.76 -5.38
N GLU A 84 9.17 -9.66 -5.71
CA GLU A 84 9.46 -8.87 -6.91
C GLU A 84 10.84 -8.19 -6.86
N LYS A 85 11.23 -7.63 -5.70
CA LYS A 85 12.58 -7.06 -5.51
C LYS A 85 13.66 -8.13 -5.70
N LYS A 86 13.44 -9.36 -5.21
CA LYS A 86 14.34 -10.50 -5.41
C LYS A 86 14.46 -10.88 -6.88
N ARG A 87 13.32 -11.05 -7.59
CA ARG A 87 13.29 -11.34 -9.04
C ARG A 87 14.07 -10.31 -9.85
N ARG A 88 13.91 -9.03 -9.54
CA ARG A 88 14.66 -7.94 -10.20
C ARG A 88 16.16 -8.04 -9.96
N CYS A 89 16.58 -8.32 -8.73
CA CYS A 89 18.01 -8.46 -8.42
C CYS A 89 18.65 -9.58 -9.24
N THR A 90 17.97 -10.71 -9.38
CA THR A 90 18.46 -11.85 -10.17
C THR A 90 18.59 -11.52 -11.65
N ILE A 91 17.65 -10.73 -12.21
CA ILE A 91 17.69 -10.33 -13.63
C ILE A 91 18.78 -9.27 -13.89
N LYS A 92 19.03 -8.35 -12.94
CA LYS A 92 20.06 -7.31 -13.08
C LYS A 92 21.50 -7.81 -12.85
N GLN A 93 21.68 -9.09 -12.52
CA GLN A 93 22.99 -9.71 -12.27
C GLN A 93 23.53 -10.51 -13.47
N CYS A 94 22.91 -10.39 -14.65
CA CYS A 94 23.39 -10.91 -15.94
C CYS A 94 23.73 -9.77 -16.91
#